data_AF-A0A8J2QQI0-F1
#
_entry.id   AF-A0A8J2QQI0-F1
#
_cell.length_a   1.000
_cell.length_b   1.000
_cell.length_c   1.000
_cell.angle_alpha   90.00
_cell.angle_beta   90.00
_cell.angle_gamma   90.00
#
_symmetry.space_group_name_H-M   'P 1'
#
loop_
_entity.id
_entity.type
_entity.pdbx_description
1 polymer ?
#
loop_
_entity_poly.entity_id
_entity_poly.type
_entity_poly.pdbx_seq_one_letter_code
_entity_poly.pdbx_strand_id
1 'polypeptide(L)'
;MQVRCESDNEMMTNMKNSLYESMNSRYSSVKKLPSLMVATILDPRFKSMYLNSNEVDIVVTELISFLTESEGNKKSSRNTDNDNANVSVASTSTCVPQAHSIQQEKESLWDVHDNTSSQTETTESEGTNHFLKEKIQSYLSEPLLQRNADIYSYWNCSPYPILRSAVLKYLSATPTSVRSEQLFSAVGQIYSDRDNNLNGENVEKLLFMAYNI
;
A
#
# COMPACT_ATOMS: atom_id res chain seq x y z
N MET A 1 36.11 -15.81 37.14
CA MET A 1 35.77 -15.86 35.69
C MET A 1 34.30 -15.48 35.49
N GLN A 2 33.85 -14.34 36.02
CA GLN A 2 32.42 -14.01 36.15
C GLN A 2 32.07 -12.57 35.71
N VAL A 3 33.06 -11.78 35.25
CA VAL A 3 32.88 -10.36 34.90
C VAL A 3 32.49 -10.16 33.42
N ARG A 4 32.64 -11.18 32.56
CA ARG A 4 32.35 -11.03 31.11
C ARG A 4 30.85 -10.98 30.78
N CYS A 5 29.98 -11.67 31.53
CA CYS A 5 28.56 -11.78 31.16
C CYS A 5 27.70 -10.54 31.48
N GLU A 6 28.06 -9.73 32.49
CA GLU A 6 27.27 -8.53 32.84
C GLU A 6 27.45 -7.40 31.83
N SER A 7 28.70 -7.16 31.39
CA SER A 7 29.02 -6.15 30.37
C SER A 7 28.37 -6.44 29.02
N ASP A 8 28.29 -7.71 28.63
CA ASP A 8 27.68 -8.12 27.35
C ASP A 8 26.16 -7.89 27.37
N ASN A 9 25.53 -8.06 28.53
CA ASN A 9 24.09 -7.82 28.71
C ASN A 9 23.75 -6.32 28.72
N GLU A 10 24.61 -5.49 29.33
CA GLU A 10 24.47 -4.03 29.30
C GLU A 10 24.61 -3.48 27.87
N MET A 11 25.60 -3.95 27.12
CA MET A 11 25.79 -3.55 25.72
C MET A 11 24.60 -3.94 24.84
N MET A 12 24.08 -5.17 25.00
CA MET A 12 22.89 -5.64 24.28
C MET A 12 21.65 -4.79 24.61
N THR A 13 21.47 -4.45 25.89
CA THR A 13 20.36 -3.60 26.35
C THR A 13 20.46 -2.21 25.76
N ASN A 14 21.65 -1.61 25.75
CA ASN A 14 21.89 -0.31 25.14
C ASN A 14 21.62 -0.33 23.62
N MET A 15 22.04 -1.40 22.92
CA MET A 15 21.74 -1.57 21.49
C MET A 15 20.24 -1.69 21.22
N LYS A 16 19.52 -2.47 22.03
CA LYS A 16 18.06 -2.61 21.94
C LYS A 16 17.36 -1.27 22.17
N ASN A 17 17.76 -0.52 23.20
CA ASN A 17 17.17 0.78 23.51
C ASN A 17 17.42 1.79 22.40
N SER A 18 18.65 1.86 21.88
CA SER A 18 18.99 2.76 20.77
C SER A 18 18.19 2.44 19.50
N LEU A 19 18.03 1.15 19.17
CA LEU A 19 17.20 0.73 18.04
C LEU A 19 15.72 1.11 18.26
N TYR A 20 15.18 0.82 19.44
CA TYR A 20 13.81 1.15 19.80
C TYR A 20 13.54 2.66 19.71
N GLU A 21 14.42 3.48 20.26
CA GLU A 21 14.33 4.94 20.21
C GLU A 21 14.40 5.45 18.76
N SER A 22 15.31 4.92 17.94
CA SER A 22 15.41 5.29 16.53
C SER A 22 14.16 4.94 15.74
N MET A 23 13.61 3.73 15.96
CA MET A 23 12.35 3.30 15.33
C MET A 23 11.19 4.18 15.79
N ASN A 24 11.07 4.47 17.08
CA ASN A 24 9.99 5.28 17.61
C ASN A 24 10.10 6.75 17.14
N SER A 25 11.31 7.30 17.10
CA SER A 25 11.56 8.64 16.57
C SER A 25 11.10 8.78 15.12
N ARG A 26 11.38 7.78 14.28
CA ARG A 26 11.03 7.81 12.86
C ARG A 26 9.58 7.43 12.57
N TYR A 27 9.02 6.47 13.31
CA TYR A 27 7.76 5.81 12.95
C TYR A 27 6.61 6.00 13.95
N SER A 28 6.82 6.68 15.08
CA SER A 28 5.75 6.92 16.09
C SER A 28 4.49 7.59 15.55
N SER A 29 4.62 8.36 14.46
CA SER A 29 3.51 9.10 13.87
C SER A 29 2.95 8.47 12.59
N VAL A 30 3.42 7.29 12.17
CA VAL A 30 2.93 6.61 10.95
C VAL A 30 1.44 6.33 11.03
N LYS A 31 0.97 5.84 12.19
CA LYS A 31 -0.46 5.59 12.45
C LYS A 31 -1.30 6.86 12.66
N LYS A 32 -0.71 8.05 12.59
CA LYS A 32 -1.45 9.33 12.60
C LYS A 32 -1.80 9.80 11.19
N LEU A 33 -1.33 9.11 10.15
CA LEU A 33 -1.56 9.44 8.75
C LEU A 33 -2.65 8.51 8.19
N PRO A 34 -3.92 8.97 8.07
CA PRO A 34 -5.02 8.12 7.64
C PRO A 34 -4.76 7.46 6.29
N SER A 35 -4.12 8.17 5.35
CA SER A 35 -3.77 7.61 4.03
C SER A 35 -2.90 6.36 4.09
N LEU A 36 -1.95 6.29 5.04
CA LEU A 36 -1.09 5.11 5.20
C LEU A 36 -1.86 3.95 5.82
N MET A 37 -2.76 4.24 6.76
CA MET A 37 -3.60 3.24 7.38
C MET A 37 -4.64 2.68 6.39
N VAL A 38 -5.24 3.54 5.56
CA VAL A 38 -6.12 3.15 4.45
C VAL A 38 -5.37 2.28 3.45
N ALA A 39 -4.15 2.66 3.06
CA ALA A 39 -3.30 1.83 2.20
C ALA A 39 -3.03 0.45 2.84
N THR A 40 -2.77 0.40 4.15
CA THR A 40 -2.51 -0.85 4.88
C THR A 40 -3.74 -1.76 4.86
N ILE A 41 -4.93 -1.21 5.11
CA ILE A 41 -6.19 -1.98 5.06
C ILE A 41 -6.48 -2.49 3.64
N LEU A 42 -6.28 -1.65 2.63
CA LEU A 42 -6.51 -2.01 1.23
C LEU A 42 -5.44 -2.96 0.66
N ASP A 43 -4.34 -3.21 1.37
CA ASP A 43 -3.41 -4.24 0.96
C ASP A 43 -3.91 -5.60 1.50
N PRO A 44 -4.28 -6.56 0.62
CA PRO A 44 -4.84 -7.84 1.03
C PRO A 44 -3.86 -8.71 1.82
N ARG A 45 -2.56 -8.37 1.81
CA ARG A 45 -1.53 -9.05 2.60
C ARG A 45 -1.53 -8.62 4.07
N PHE A 46 -2.03 -7.42 4.36
CA PHE A 46 -1.94 -6.81 5.69
C PHE A 46 -3.31 -6.62 6.34
N LYS A 47 -4.29 -6.05 5.62
CA LYS A 47 -5.64 -5.75 6.11
C LYS A 47 -5.61 -5.09 7.50
N SER A 48 -6.36 -5.63 8.46
CA SER A 48 -6.44 -5.14 9.84
C SER A 48 -5.34 -5.69 10.77
N MET A 49 -4.42 -6.54 10.29
CA MET A 49 -3.52 -7.31 11.16
C MET A 49 -2.66 -6.44 12.09
N TYR A 50 -2.29 -5.23 11.65
CA TYR A 50 -1.42 -4.32 12.40
C TYR A 50 -2.18 -3.13 13.01
N LEU A 51 -3.51 -3.15 12.94
CA LEU A 51 -4.37 -2.07 13.39
C LEU A 51 -5.27 -2.53 14.54
N ASN A 52 -5.47 -1.64 15.50
CA ASN A 52 -6.39 -1.86 16.61
C ASN A 52 -7.83 -1.53 16.15
N SER A 53 -8.86 -1.99 16.86
CA SER A 53 -10.27 -1.78 16.42
C SER A 53 -10.63 -0.30 16.17
N ASN A 54 -10.19 0.61 17.05
CA ASN A 54 -10.39 2.06 16.86
C ASN A 54 -9.68 2.57 15.58
N GLU A 55 -8.47 2.11 15.32
CA GLU A 55 -7.72 2.47 14.12
C GLU A 55 -8.43 1.97 12.84
N VAL A 56 -9.00 0.77 12.90
CA VAL A 56 -9.82 0.22 11.81
C VAL A 56 -11.08 1.07 11.61
N ASP A 57 -11.78 1.46 12.66
CA ASP A 57 -13.00 2.28 12.56
C ASP A 57 -12.72 3.66 11.93
N ILE A 58 -11.61 4.31 12.30
CA ILE A 58 -11.15 5.57 11.68
C ILE A 58 -10.93 5.37 10.18
N VAL A 59 -10.23 4.29 9.80
CA VAL A 59 -9.92 4.00 8.39
C VAL A 59 -11.16 3.67 7.59
N VAL A 60 -12.08 2.88 8.15
CA VAL A 60 -13.35 2.53 7.49
C VAL A 60 -14.18 3.79 7.25
N THR A 61 -14.22 4.71 8.22
CA THR A 61 -14.92 6.00 8.08
C THR A 61 -14.31 6.84 6.97
N GLU A 62 -12.98 6.99 6.93
CA GLU A 62 -12.26 7.71 5.88
C GLU A 62 -12.51 7.09 4.49
N LEU A 63 -12.47 5.76 4.40
CA LEU A 63 -12.70 5.01 3.17
C LEU A 63 -14.13 5.22 2.65
N ILE A 64 -15.13 5.20 3.53
CA ILE A 64 -16.53 5.48 3.19
C ILE A 64 -16.70 6.92 2.70
N SER A 65 -16.09 7.90 3.37
CA SER A 65 -16.11 9.31 2.93
C SER A 65 -15.57 9.44 1.50
N PHE A 66 -14.40 8.85 1.24
CA PHE A 66 -13.80 8.88 -0.08
C PHE A 66 -14.69 8.22 -1.15
N LEU A 67 -15.25 7.04 -0.87
CA LEU A 67 -16.08 6.31 -1.83
C LEU A 67 -17.36 7.08 -2.16
N THR A 68 -18.02 7.66 -1.17
CA THR A 68 -19.24 8.45 -1.36
C THR A 68 -19.00 9.74 -2.16
N GLU A 69 -17.91 10.47 -1.89
CA GLU A 69 -17.50 11.65 -2.66
C GLU A 69 -17.18 11.31 -4.13
N SER A 70 -16.52 10.18 -4.36
CA SER A 70 -16.13 9.73 -5.71
C SER A 70 -17.34 9.38 -6.59
N GLU A 71 -18.44 8.92 -5.99
CA GLU A 71 -19.69 8.62 -6.70
C GLU A 71 -20.50 9.88 -7.03
N GLY A 72 -20.47 10.90 -6.17
CA GLY A 72 -21.13 12.19 -6.40
C GLY A 72 -20.56 12.91 -7.63
N ASN A 73 -19.24 12.92 -7.78
CA ASN A 73 -18.57 13.57 -8.92
C ASN A 73 -18.85 12.89 -10.27
N LYS A 74 -19.07 11.56 -10.30
CA LYS A 74 -19.42 10.82 -11.52
C LYS A 74 -20.84 11.12 -12.03
N LYS A 75 -21.76 11.54 -11.15
CA LYS A 75 -23.14 11.90 -11.54
C LYS A 75 -23.25 13.29 -12.16
N SER A 76 -22.32 14.21 -11.85
CA SER A 76 -22.28 15.55 -12.45
C SER A 76 -21.66 15.55 -13.87
N SER A 77 -20.77 14.60 -14.16
CA SER A 77 -20.07 14.47 -15.44
C SER A 77 -20.75 13.53 -16.46
N ARG A 78 -22.09 13.46 -16.48
CA ARG A 78 -22.87 12.68 -17.47
C ARG A 78 -23.66 13.50 -18.48
N ASN A 79 -23.42 14.82 -18.55
CA ASN A 79 -23.91 15.65 -19.64
C ASN A 79 -22.76 16.01 -20.57
N THR A 80 -22.32 15.04 -21.38
CA THR A 80 -21.96 15.16 -22.82
C THR A 80 -21.30 13.88 -23.28
N ASP A 81 -21.76 13.43 -24.44
CA ASP A 81 -21.13 12.52 -25.40
C ASP A 81 -21.20 11.01 -25.13
N ASN A 82 -22.30 10.50 -25.68
CA ASN A 82 -22.51 9.20 -26.26
C ASN A 82 -21.35 8.83 -27.20
N ASP A 83 -20.52 7.86 -26.83
CA ASP A 83 -19.85 7.00 -27.80
C ASP A 83 -19.78 5.56 -27.30
N ASN A 84 -20.40 4.70 -28.10
CA ASN A 84 -20.54 3.28 -27.91
C ASN A 84 -19.25 2.58 -28.33
N ALA A 85 -18.42 2.19 -27.35
CA ALA A 85 -17.34 1.23 -27.54
C ALA A 85 -17.58 0.02 -26.64
N ASN A 86 -18.45 -0.84 -27.14
CA ASN A 86 -18.61 -2.24 -26.80
C ASN A 86 -17.30 -3.02 -27.00
N VAL A 87 -16.42 -3.03 -25.99
CA VAL A 87 -15.33 -4.01 -25.89
C VAL A 87 -15.75 -5.09 -24.89
N SER A 88 -16.37 -6.13 -25.42
CA SER A 88 -16.57 -7.39 -24.75
C SER A 88 -15.26 -8.17 -24.78
N VAL A 89 -14.62 -8.34 -23.63
CA VAL A 89 -13.60 -9.38 -23.45
C VAL A 89 -14.00 -10.18 -22.21
N ALA A 90 -14.85 -11.17 -22.45
CA ALA A 90 -15.00 -12.28 -21.54
C ALA A 90 -13.75 -13.15 -21.69
N SER A 91 -12.88 -13.13 -20.69
CA SER A 91 -11.85 -14.14 -20.50
C SER A 91 -12.02 -14.72 -19.11
N THR A 92 -12.76 -15.82 -19.03
CA THR A 92 -12.85 -16.69 -17.87
C THR A 92 -11.49 -17.36 -17.69
N SER A 93 -10.63 -16.74 -16.89
CA SER A 93 -9.34 -17.33 -16.53
C SER A 93 -9.40 -17.71 -15.05
N THR A 94 -9.58 -19.00 -14.79
CA THR A 94 -9.31 -19.59 -13.49
C THR A 94 -7.82 -19.39 -13.20
N CYS A 95 -7.48 -18.42 -12.36
CA CYS A 95 -6.10 -18.16 -11.95
C CYS A 95 -5.91 -18.71 -10.53
N VAL A 96 -5.31 -19.89 -10.45
CA VAL A 96 -4.80 -20.45 -9.19
C VAL A 96 -3.42 -19.81 -8.98
N PRO A 97 -3.12 -19.16 -7.85
CA PRO A 97 -1.78 -18.67 -7.59
C PRO A 97 -0.84 -19.87 -7.39
N GLN A 98 0.04 -20.13 -8.36
CA GLN A 98 1.05 -21.17 -8.24
C GLN A 98 2.20 -20.65 -7.36
N ALA A 99 2.25 -21.15 -6.14
CA ALA A 99 3.34 -20.90 -5.20
C ALA A 99 4.58 -21.71 -5.62
N HIS A 100 5.70 -21.03 -5.87
CA HIS A 100 7.02 -21.65 -5.86
C HIS A 100 7.58 -21.54 -4.44
N SER A 101 7.37 -22.58 -3.63
CA SER A 101 8.03 -22.73 -2.33
C SER A 101 9.48 -23.12 -2.52
N ILE A 102 10.39 -22.16 -2.34
CA ILE A 102 11.79 -22.49 -2.04
C ILE A 102 11.86 -22.66 -0.52
N GLN A 103 11.87 -23.91 -0.07
CA GLN A 103 12.12 -24.26 1.31
C GLN A 103 13.60 -24.02 1.62
N GLN A 104 13.90 -22.98 2.37
CA GLN A 104 15.11 -22.91 3.18
C GLN A 104 14.69 -22.64 4.62
N GLU A 105 14.93 -23.64 5.47
CA GLU A 105 14.76 -23.58 6.92
C GLU A 105 15.76 -22.58 7.51
N LYS A 106 15.35 -21.33 7.61
CA LYS A 106 15.87 -20.35 8.57
C LYS A 106 14.66 -19.57 9.08
N GLU A 107 14.54 -19.45 10.40
CA GLU A 107 13.53 -18.57 11.01
C GLU A 107 13.67 -17.18 10.37
N SER A 108 12.67 -16.80 9.58
CA SER A 108 12.59 -15.51 8.91
C SER A 108 11.93 -14.52 9.85
N LEU A 109 12.35 -13.25 9.78
CA LEU A 109 11.68 -12.16 10.50
C LEU A 109 10.16 -12.10 10.24
N TRP A 110 9.73 -12.71 9.13
CA TRP A 110 8.34 -12.71 8.70
C TRP A 110 7.53 -13.94 9.12
N ASP A 111 8.13 -14.95 9.75
CA ASP A 111 7.41 -16.17 10.09
C ASP A 111 6.23 -15.88 11.03
N VAL A 112 6.36 -14.89 11.91
CA VAL A 112 5.25 -14.42 12.76
C VAL A 112 4.10 -13.88 11.92
N HIS A 113 4.40 -13.14 10.85
CA HIS A 113 3.38 -12.60 9.94
C HIS A 113 2.70 -13.73 9.17
N ASP A 114 3.50 -14.63 8.57
CA ASP A 114 2.99 -15.70 7.70
C ASP A 114 2.13 -16.74 8.44
N ASN A 115 2.37 -16.91 9.76
CA ASN A 115 1.62 -17.85 10.59
C ASN A 115 0.37 -17.23 11.27
N THR A 116 0.11 -15.93 11.11
CA THR A 116 -1.01 -15.26 11.78
C THR A 116 -2.23 -15.17 10.87
N SER A 117 -3.40 -15.56 11.39
CA SER A 117 -4.71 -15.36 10.73
C SER A 117 -5.48 -14.25 11.45
N SER A 118 -6.00 -13.27 10.72
CA SER A 118 -6.78 -12.15 11.29
C SER A 118 -8.27 -12.49 11.37
N GLN A 119 -8.92 -12.14 12.49
CA GLN A 119 -10.38 -12.20 12.68
C GLN A 119 -10.87 -10.82 13.15
N THR A 120 -12.02 -10.36 12.66
CA THR A 120 -12.61 -9.06 13.02
C THR A 120 -14.10 -9.18 13.33
N GLU A 121 -14.56 -8.52 14.39
CA GLU A 121 -15.96 -8.49 14.86
C GLU A 121 -16.71 -7.18 14.51
N THR A 122 -18.04 -7.23 14.49
CA THR A 122 -18.98 -6.31 13.82
C THR A 122 -19.76 -5.35 14.73
N THR A 123 -20.09 -4.15 14.22
CA THR A 123 -21.12 -3.23 14.76
C THR A 123 -21.94 -2.55 13.64
N GLU A 124 -23.25 -2.38 13.88
CA GLU A 124 -24.31 -1.99 12.90
C GLU A 124 -24.57 -0.47 12.80
N SER A 125 -24.91 0.05 11.59
CA SER A 125 -25.63 1.33 11.34
C SER A 125 -25.98 1.54 9.85
N GLU A 126 -27.04 2.32 9.56
CA GLU A 126 -28.01 2.25 8.43
C GLU A 126 -27.58 2.67 6.99
N GLY A 127 -28.32 2.10 6.02
CA GLY A 127 -28.64 2.64 4.70
C GLY A 127 -27.59 2.39 3.59
N THR A 128 -26.87 3.43 3.22
CA THR A 128 -25.85 3.39 2.15
C THR A 128 -24.45 3.20 2.72
N ASN A 129 -24.18 3.84 3.87
CA ASN A 129 -22.97 3.62 4.65
C ASN A 129 -22.93 2.19 5.19
N HIS A 130 -24.11 1.62 5.53
CA HIS A 130 -24.22 0.19 5.87
C HIS A 130 -23.68 -0.70 4.75
N PHE A 131 -24.18 -0.52 3.53
CA PHE A 131 -23.78 -1.35 2.39
C PHE A 131 -22.27 -1.26 2.13
N LEU A 132 -21.70 -0.04 2.15
CA LEU A 132 -20.26 0.15 2.01
C LEU A 132 -19.48 -0.52 3.14
N LYS A 133 -19.92 -0.32 4.38
CA LYS A 133 -19.31 -0.92 5.58
C LYS A 133 -19.34 -2.45 5.50
N GLU A 134 -20.47 -3.03 5.09
CA GLU A 134 -20.64 -4.48 4.90
C GLU A 134 -19.70 -5.02 3.82
N LYS A 135 -19.54 -4.32 2.69
CA LYS A 135 -18.57 -4.73 1.65
C LYS A 135 -17.13 -4.65 2.12
N ILE A 136 -16.77 -3.59 2.85
CA ILE A 136 -15.44 -3.45 3.45
C ILE A 136 -15.20 -4.57 4.49
N GLN A 137 -16.19 -4.85 5.34
CA GLN A 137 -16.12 -5.92 6.33
C GLN A 137 -15.99 -7.31 5.68
N SER A 138 -16.72 -7.56 4.59
CA SER A 138 -16.59 -8.80 3.82
C SER A 138 -15.19 -8.97 3.24
N TYR A 139 -14.57 -7.90 2.74
CA TYR A 139 -13.18 -7.94 2.28
C TYR A 139 -12.19 -8.16 3.45
N LEU A 140 -12.43 -7.51 4.59
CA LEU A 140 -11.60 -7.65 5.78
C LEU A 140 -11.67 -9.06 6.39
N SER A 141 -12.79 -9.77 6.24
CA SER A 141 -12.96 -11.14 6.74
C SER A 141 -12.39 -12.22 5.83
N GLU A 142 -12.08 -11.91 4.57
CA GLU A 142 -11.34 -12.83 3.70
C GLU A 142 -9.94 -13.14 4.29
N PRO A 143 -9.37 -14.32 4.00
CA PRO A 143 -8.01 -14.65 4.44
C PRO A 143 -6.97 -13.64 3.90
N LEU A 144 -5.86 -13.50 4.62
CA LEU A 144 -4.74 -12.70 4.16
C LEU A 144 -4.10 -13.32 2.92
N LEU A 145 -3.76 -12.48 1.96
CA LEU A 145 -2.99 -12.89 0.81
C LEU A 145 -1.53 -13.14 1.22
N GLN A 146 -0.88 -14.14 0.61
CA GLN A 146 0.53 -14.42 0.88
C GLN A 146 1.39 -13.16 0.63
N ARG A 147 2.37 -12.91 1.51
CA ARG A 147 3.23 -11.71 1.46
C ARG A 147 3.89 -11.47 0.10
N ASN A 148 4.30 -12.54 -0.58
CA ASN A 148 5.00 -12.53 -1.86
C ASN A 148 4.08 -12.49 -3.09
N ALA A 149 2.77 -12.52 -2.91
CA ALA A 149 1.82 -12.46 -4.01
C ALA A 149 1.73 -11.05 -4.60
N ASP A 150 1.34 -10.98 -5.87
CA ASP A 150 1.08 -9.72 -6.56
C ASP A 150 -0.29 -9.14 -6.17
N ILE A 151 -0.26 -7.99 -5.50
CA ILE A 151 -1.46 -7.26 -5.06
C ILE A 151 -2.30 -6.76 -6.24
N TYR A 152 -1.69 -6.44 -7.39
CA TYR A 152 -2.40 -5.90 -8.54
C TYR A 152 -3.21 -6.99 -9.23
N SER A 153 -2.64 -8.19 -9.35
CA SER A 153 -3.35 -9.37 -9.83
C SER A 153 -4.56 -9.72 -8.95
N TYR A 154 -4.43 -9.64 -7.61
CA TYR A 154 -5.58 -9.80 -6.70
C TYR A 154 -6.68 -8.77 -6.98
N TRP A 155 -6.33 -7.47 -7.02
CA TRP A 155 -7.31 -6.40 -7.22
C TRP A 155 -7.96 -6.38 -8.61
N ASN A 156 -7.33 -6.99 -9.62
CA ASN A 156 -7.91 -7.18 -10.95
C ASN A 156 -8.99 -8.25 -11.01
N CYS A 157 -8.88 -9.30 -10.19
CA CYS A 157 -9.85 -10.39 -10.12
C CYS A 157 -10.78 -10.30 -8.90
N SER A 158 -10.61 -9.27 -8.08
CA SER A 158 -11.32 -9.10 -6.81
C SER A 158 -12.83 -8.91 -7.01
N PRO A 159 -13.68 -9.54 -6.18
CA PRO A 159 -15.13 -9.35 -6.22
C PRO A 159 -15.60 -8.01 -5.62
N TYR A 160 -14.67 -7.12 -5.23
CA TYR A 160 -14.95 -5.82 -4.62
C TYR A 160 -14.64 -4.64 -5.56
N PRO A 161 -15.35 -4.48 -6.69
CA PRO A 161 -15.10 -3.39 -7.64
C PRO A 161 -15.29 -2.00 -7.02
N ILE A 162 -16.10 -1.91 -5.95
CA ILE A 162 -16.34 -0.68 -5.22
C ILE A 162 -15.09 -0.12 -4.53
N LEU A 163 -14.14 -0.99 -4.15
CA LEU A 163 -12.88 -0.57 -3.52
C LEU A 163 -11.82 -0.16 -4.54
N ARG A 164 -12.02 -0.46 -5.83
CA ARG A 164 -10.99 -0.28 -6.87
C ARG A 164 -10.54 1.17 -7.03
N SER A 165 -11.44 2.14 -6.91
CA SER A 165 -11.08 3.56 -6.94
C SER A 165 -10.18 3.95 -5.76
N ALA A 166 -10.45 3.41 -4.57
CA ALA A 166 -9.63 3.65 -3.38
C ALA A 166 -8.26 2.95 -3.53
N VAL A 167 -8.24 1.71 -3.98
CA VAL A 167 -7.00 0.96 -4.26
C VAL A 167 -6.09 1.73 -5.20
N LEU A 168 -6.63 2.25 -6.31
CA LEU A 168 -5.86 3.05 -7.26
C LEU A 168 -5.35 4.36 -6.65
N LYS A 169 -6.08 4.98 -5.72
CA LYS A 169 -5.63 6.21 -5.03
C LYS A 169 -4.53 5.92 -4.01
N TYR A 170 -4.72 4.91 -3.16
CA TYR A 170 -3.89 4.71 -1.97
C TYR A 170 -2.72 3.74 -2.21
N LEU A 171 -2.80 2.81 -3.16
CA LEU A 171 -1.73 1.82 -3.43
C LEU A 171 -0.86 2.15 -4.66
N SER A 172 -1.25 3.12 -5.49
CA SER A 172 -0.44 3.50 -6.67
C SER A 172 0.79 4.34 -6.32
N ALA A 173 0.77 5.01 -5.16
CA ALA A 173 1.89 5.82 -4.71
C ALA A 173 3.09 4.93 -4.35
N THR A 174 4.23 5.19 -4.98
CA THR A 174 5.44 4.46 -4.61
C THR A 174 5.89 4.83 -3.20
N PRO A 175 6.26 3.86 -2.36
CA PRO A 175 6.66 4.13 -0.98
C PRO A 175 7.98 4.90 -0.85
N THR A 176 8.74 5.06 -1.94
CA THR A 176 10.07 5.66 -1.93
C THR A 176 10.20 6.80 -2.93
N SER A 177 10.84 7.89 -2.52
CA SER A 177 11.37 8.95 -3.38
C SER A 177 12.58 8.52 -4.21
N VAL A 178 13.04 7.26 -4.09
CA VAL A 178 14.24 6.77 -4.79
C VAL A 178 14.18 7.01 -6.30
N ARG A 179 13.02 6.82 -6.94
CA ARG A 179 12.90 7.15 -8.38
C ARG A 179 13.02 8.64 -8.67
N SER A 180 12.48 9.51 -7.82
CA SER A 180 12.68 10.96 -7.99
C SER A 180 14.11 11.36 -7.67
N GLU A 181 14.78 10.75 -6.69
CA GLU A 181 16.20 10.98 -6.40
C GLU A 181 17.12 10.51 -7.52
N GLN A 182 16.84 9.35 -8.13
CA GLN A 182 17.52 8.87 -9.33
C GLN A 182 17.31 9.84 -10.49
N LEU A 183 16.07 10.30 -10.68
CA LEU A 183 15.72 11.30 -11.67
C LEU A 183 16.51 12.60 -11.46
N PHE A 184 16.54 13.14 -10.24
CA PHE A 184 17.29 14.35 -9.91
C PHE A 184 18.81 14.16 -10.00
N SER A 185 19.32 12.96 -9.69
CA SER A 185 20.73 12.63 -9.87
C SER A 185 21.11 12.59 -11.35
N ALA A 186 20.26 11.99 -12.20
CA ALA A 186 20.45 11.95 -13.64
C ALA A 186 20.37 13.36 -14.26
N VAL A 187 19.45 14.21 -13.76
CA VAL A 187 19.42 15.63 -14.11
C VAL A 187 20.76 16.30 -13.77
N GLY A 188 21.31 16.04 -12.58
CA GLY A 188 22.63 16.55 -12.18
C GLY A 188 23.76 16.12 -13.12
N GLN A 189 23.73 14.88 -13.61
CA GLN A 189 24.68 14.38 -14.62
C GLN A 189 24.50 15.05 -15.98
N ILE A 190 23.25 15.21 -16.47
CA ILE A 190 22.97 15.89 -17.75
C ILE A 190 23.48 17.34 -17.73
N TYR A 191 23.33 18.03 -16.61
CA TYR A 191 23.86 19.38 -16.43
C TYR A 191 25.39 19.42 -16.31
N SER A 192 26.00 18.40 -15.71
CA SER A 192 27.45 18.34 -15.46
C SER A 192 28.24 17.89 -16.70
N ASP A 193 27.68 17.00 -17.52
CA ASP A 193 28.35 16.43 -18.70
C ASP A 193 28.24 17.34 -19.95
N ARG A 194 27.29 18.29 -19.96
CA ARG A 194 27.04 19.20 -21.08
C ARG A 194 27.18 20.65 -20.61
N ASP A 195 28.42 21.13 -20.60
CA ASP A 195 28.80 22.50 -20.22
C ASP A 195 27.82 23.58 -20.77
N ASN A 196 27.09 24.19 -19.83
CA ASN A 196 26.68 25.60 -19.79
C ASN A 196 25.67 26.22 -20.78
N ASN A 197 24.82 25.48 -21.51
CA ASN A 197 23.71 26.17 -22.20
C ASN A 197 22.44 25.35 -22.51
N LEU A 198 22.15 24.33 -21.69
CA LEU A 198 20.86 23.64 -21.79
C LEU A 198 19.78 24.44 -21.05
N ASN A 199 18.87 25.03 -21.81
CA ASN A 199 17.64 25.61 -21.26
C ASN A 199 16.85 24.53 -20.49
N GLY A 200 16.23 24.88 -19.38
CA GLY A 200 15.51 23.94 -18.50
C GLY A 200 14.45 23.10 -19.24
N GLU A 201 13.80 23.69 -20.24
CA GLU A 201 12.81 23.01 -21.09
C GLU A 201 13.42 21.86 -21.93
N ASN A 202 14.68 21.99 -22.35
CA ASN A 202 15.36 20.93 -23.08
C ASN A 202 15.81 19.79 -22.16
N VAL A 203 16.16 20.10 -20.91
CA VAL A 203 16.49 19.09 -19.90
C VAL A 203 15.25 18.29 -19.53
N GLU A 204 14.11 18.94 -19.35
CA GLU A 204 12.83 18.25 -19.11
C GLU A 204 12.48 17.29 -20.24
N LYS A 205 12.61 17.72 -21.51
CA LYS A 205 12.37 16.86 -22.68
C LYS A 205 13.32 15.67 -22.75
N LEU A 206 14.61 15.87 -22.48
CA LEU A 206 15.60 14.79 -22.43
C LEU A 206 15.28 13.78 -21.33
N LEU A 207 14.90 14.28 -20.16
CA LEU A 207 14.55 13.48 -19.01
C LEU A 207 13.26 12.68 -19.26
N PHE A 208 12.27 13.31 -19.88
CA PHE A 208 11.06 12.63 -20.32
C PHE A 208 11.38 11.49 -21.30
N MET A 209 12.20 11.77 -22.32
CA MET A 209 12.62 10.75 -23.30
C MET A 209 13.40 9.59 -22.67
N ALA A 210 14.25 9.87 -21.67
CA ALA A 210 15.08 8.85 -21.04
C ALA A 210 14.31 7.93 -20.07
N TYR A 211 13.23 8.43 -19.46
CA TYR A 211 12.51 7.72 -18.38
C TYR A 211 11.09 7.28 -18.74
N ASN A 212 10.55 7.70 -19.89
CA ASN A 212 9.16 7.38 -20.30
C ASN A 212 9.04 6.74 -21.69
N ILE A 213 10.15 6.51 -22.41
CA ILE A 213 10.21 5.81 -23.70
C ILE A 213 11.04 4.54 -23.51
#